data_AF-A0A017SUE3-F1
#
_entry.id   AF-A0A017SUE3-F1
#
_cell.length_a   1.000
_cell.length_b   1.000
_cell.length_c   1.000
_cell.angle_alpha   90.00
_cell.angle_beta   90.00
_cell.angle_gamma   90.00
#
_symmetry.space_group_name_H-M   'P 1'
#
loop_
_entity.id
_entity.type
_entity.pdbx_description
1 polymer ?
#
loop_
_entity_poly.entity_id
_entity_poly.type
_entity_poly.pdbx_seq_one_letter_code
_entity_poly.pdbx_strand_id
1 'polypeptide(L)'
;MADLRTDLEAYVTVAAELSDPRVDRTVALTARGLDEDAWEEIDDAWQARLSEAEAEAEDAAADGVPPLVAAHAEAFARAQRARVHDVLPFERFVTAASALRRGGDLRSTLRRLDLTLDAYLTAQAHWTARMLEDDALFARFEHAMR
;
A
#
# COMPACT_ATOMS: atom_id res chain seq x y z
N MET A 1 0.79 -5.10 23.74
CA MET A 1 1.06 -4.31 22.53
C MET A 1 2.56 -4.07 22.49
N ALA A 2 3.18 -4.25 21.32
CA ALA A 2 4.55 -3.79 21.11
C ALA A 2 4.61 -2.26 21.28
N ASP A 3 5.72 -1.75 21.82
CA ASP A 3 5.92 -0.32 22.01
C ASP A 3 6.35 0.33 20.70
N LEU A 4 5.48 1.19 20.14
CA LEU A 4 5.73 1.90 18.89
C LEU A 4 6.98 2.79 18.94
N ARG A 5 7.45 3.18 20.13
CA ARG A 5 8.65 4.03 20.27
C ARG A 5 9.95 3.27 20.06
N THR A 6 9.94 1.94 20.13
CA THR A 6 11.16 1.11 20.09
C THR A 6 11.06 -0.09 19.15
N ASP A 7 9.85 -0.54 18.85
CA ASP A 7 9.61 -1.66 17.95
C ASP A 7 9.39 -1.16 16.51
N LEU A 8 10.37 -1.41 15.65
CA LEU A 8 10.36 -1.01 14.25
C LEU A 8 9.16 -1.60 13.50
N GLU A 9 8.83 -2.88 13.73
CA GLU A 9 7.73 -3.56 13.03
C GLU A 9 6.38 -2.97 13.42
N ALA A 10 6.22 -2.68 14.71
CA ALA A 10 5.00 -2.05 15.21
C ALA A 10 4.84 -0.63 14.64
N TYR A 11 5.92 0.16 14.65
CA TYR A 11 5.95 1.50 14.06
C TYR A 11 5.64 1.47 12.56
N VAL A 12 6.37 0.67 11.75
CA VAL A 12 6.17 0.65 10.30
C VAL A 12 4.79 0.15 9.91
N THR A 13 4.17 -0.72 10.71
CA THR A 13 2.80 -1.19 10.48
C THR A 13 1.82 -0.02 10.59
N VAL A 14 1.96 0.81 11.63
CA VAL A 14 1.11 2.00 11.82
C VAL A 14 1.43 3.08 10.80
N ALA A 15 2.71 3.35 10.53
CA ALA A 15 3.12 4.31 9.50
C ALA A 15 2.57 3.93 8.12
N ALA A 16 2.67 2.65 7.75
CA ALA A 16 2.08 2.14 6.52
C ALA A 16 0.55 2.29 6.54
N GLU A 17 -0.11 2.04 7.67
CA GLU A 17 -1.55 2.27 7.84
C GLU A 17 -1.98 3.70 7.55
N LEU A 18 -1.31 4.65 8.20
CA LEU A 18 -1.63 6.06 8.15
C LEU A 18 -1.21 6.74 6.83
N SER A 19 -0.33 6.10 6.05
CA SER A 19 0.05 6.56 4.71
C SER A 19 -1.04 6.33 3.65
N ASP A 20 -2.04 5.51 3.96
CA ASP A 20 -3.13 5.21 3.04
C ASP A 20 -4.24 6.27 3.13
N PRO A 21 -4.53 7.00 2.04
CA PRO A 21 -5.52 8.07 2.05
C PRO A 21 -6.96 7.59 2.28
N ARG A 22 -7.22 6.27 2.25
CA ARG A 22 -8.53 5.66 2.54
C ARG A 22 -8.76 5.44 4.03
N VAL A 23 -7.69 5.47 4.82
CA VAL A 23 -7.77 5.29 6.27
C VAL A 23 -8.18 6.60 6.92
N ASP A 24 -9.21 6.54 7.76
CA ASP A 24 -9.48 7.60 8.73
C ASP A 24 -8.39 7.56 9.79
N ARG A 25 -7.43 8.48 9.68
CA ARG A 25 -6.27 8.57 10.58
C ARG A 25 -6.69 8.68 12.04
N THR A 26 -7.69 9.51 12.34
CA THR A 26 -8.17 9.72 13.71
C THR A 26 -8.72 8.44 14.31
N VAL A 27 -9.51 7.68 13.55
CA VAL A 27 -10.03 6.38 13.99
C VAL A 27 -8.90 5.36 14.17
N ALA A 28 -7.96 5.28 13.22
CA ALA A 28 -6.83 4.37 13.26
C ALA A 28 -5.92 4.60 14.48
N LEU A 29 -5.65 5.87 14.82
CA LEU A 29 -4.86 6.24 16.00
C LEU A 29 -5.63 5.99 17.30
N THR A 30 -6.90 6.40 17.36
CA THR A 30 -7.74 6.21 18.57
C THR A 30 -7.89 4.73 18.93
N ALA A 31 -8.00 3.85 17.94
CA ALA A 31 -8.04 2.39 18.16
C ALA A 31 -6.78 1.84 18.87
N ARG A 32 -5.69 2.62 18.87
CA ARG A 32 -4.40 2.30 19.50
C ARG A 32 -4.15 3.13 20.75
N GLY A 33 -5.12 3.92 21.20
CA GLY A 33 -4.98 4.83 22.34
C GLY A 33 -4.07 6.03 22.05
N LEU A 34 -3.94 6.41 20.78
CA LEU A 34 -3.13 7.54 20.34
C LEU A 34 -4.03 8.64 19.77
N ASP A 35 -3.56 9.88 19.90
CA ASP A 35 -4.00 11.02 19.10
C ASP A 35 -2.91 11.40 18.09
N GLU A 36 -3.15 12.45 17.32
CA GLU A 36 -2.23 12.90 16.28
C GLU A 36 -0.92 13.42 16.89
N ASP A 37 -0.97 14.15 18.01
CA ASP A 37 0.20 14.68 18.68
C ASP A 37 1.11 13.56 19.21
N ALA A 38 0.52 12.54 19.85
CA ALA A 38 1.28 11.38 20.32
C ALA A 38 1.86 10.56 19.15
N TRP A 39 1.19 10.52 18.00
CA TRP A 39 1.72 9.92 16.79
C TRP A 39 2.90 10.72 16.22
N GLU A 40 2.77 12.05 16.14
CA GLU A 40 3.82 12.95 15.64
C GLU A 40 5.10 12.81 16.47
N GLU A 41 5.00 12.78 17.81
CA GLU A 41 6.15 12.52 18.68
C GLU A 41 6.86 11.17 18.39
N ILE A 42 6.09 10.14 18.06
CA ILE A 42 6.62 8.81 17.75
C ILE A 42 7.30 8.85 16.37
N ASP A 43 6.66 9.44 15.38
CA ASP A 43 7.16 9.55 14.01
C ASP A 43 8.46 10.36 13.99
N ASP A 44 8.48 11.53 14.62
CA ASP A 44 9.66 12.38 14.75
C ASP A 44 10.84 11.65 15.41
N ALA A 45 10.58 10.87 16.47
CA ALA A 45 11.61 10.08 17.13
C ALA A 45 12.20 9.00 16.21
N TRP A 46 11.40 8.41 15.33
CA TRP A 46 11.90 7.45 14.34
C TRP A 46 12.63 8.13 13.18
N GLN A 47 12.11 9.25 12.65
CA GLN A 47 12.79 10.03 11.62
C GLN A 47 14.17 10.48 12.11
N ALA A 48 14.28 10.96 13.35
CA ALA A 48 15.56 11.33 13.95
C ALA A 48 16.56 10.16 13.98
N ARG A 49 16.13 8.95 14.39
CA ARG A 49 16.99 7.76 14.43
C ARG A 49 17.42 7.29 13.04
N LEU A 50 16.52 7.37 12.05
CA LEU A 50 16.84 7.01 10.67
C LEU A 50 17.88 7.98 10.09
N SER A 51 17.69 9.29 10.30
CA SER A 51 18.65 10.31 9.87
C SER A 51 20.00 10.18 10.60
N GLU A 52 20.01 9.85 11.89
CA GLU A 52 21.25 9.59 12.64
C GLU A 52 22.00 8.39 12.06
N ALA A 53 21.30 7.29 11.75
CA ALA A 53 21.91 6.11 11.12
C ALA A 53 22.48 6.40 9.73
N GLU A 54 21.87 7.31 8.97
CA GLU A 54 22.40 7.79 7.68
C GLU A 54 23.68 8.62 7.89
N ALA A 55 23.67 9.58 8.81
CA ALA A 55 24.83 10.42 9.12
C ALA A 55 26.03 9.58 9.61
N GLU A 56 25.81 8.60 10.48
CA GLU A 56 26.88 7.73 10.97
C GLU A 56 27.53 6.90 9.86
N ALA A 57 26.76 6.47 8.85
CA ALA A 57 27.30 5.71 7.72
C ALA A 57 28.14 6.59 6.79
N GLU A 58 27.72 7.85 6.59
CA GLU A 58 28.50 8.85 5.84
C GLU A 58 29.83 9.15 6.53
N ASP A 59 29.79 9.39 7.85
CA ASP A 59 30.99 9.67 8.66
C ASP A 59 31.96 8.47 8.71
N ALA A 60 31.43 7.25 8.70
CA ALA A 60 32.24 6.03 8.68
C ALA A 60 32.84 5.71 7.29
N ALA A 61 32.56 6.53 6.26
CA ALA A 61 32.86 6.23 4.86
C ALA A 61 32.41 4.81 4.46
N ALA A 62 31.29 4.36 5.04
CA ALA A 62 30.75 3.05 4.77
C ALA A 62 30.00 3.09 3.44
N ASP A 63 30.45 2.30 2.47
CA ASP A 63 29.71 2.13 1.22
C ASP A 63 28.44 1.30 1.47
N GLY A 64 27.26 1.93 1.36
CA GLY A 64 25.96 1.23 1.33
C GLY A 64 24.84 1.90 2.12
N VAL A 65 23.66 1.28 2.10
CA VAL A 65 22.50 1.72 2.88
C VAL A 65 22.66 1.25 4.34
N PRO A 66 22.48 2.12 5.35
CA PRO A 66 22.58 1.71 6.75
C PRO A 66 21.62 0.56 7.09
N PRO A 67 22.01 -0.40 7.94
CA PRO A 67 21.17 -1.56 8.27
C PRO A 67 19.78 -1.19 8.79
N LEU A 68 19.67 -0.12 9.59
CA LEU A 68 18.39 0.35 10.11
C LEU A 68 17.49 0.90 9.00
N VAL A 69 18.05 1.68 8.07
CA VAL A 69 17.32 2.24 6.93
C VAL A 69 16.85 1.14 5.98
N ALA A 70 17.72 0.15 5.72
CA ALA A 70 17.37 -1.03 4.93
C ALA A 70 16.23 -1.84 5.59
N ALA A 71 16.34 -2.10 6.90
CA ALA A 71 15.31 -2.82 7.66
C ALA A 71 13.97 -2.06 7.67
N HIS A 72 14.00 -0.74 7.85
CA HIS A 72 12.81 0.11 7.78
C HIS A 72 12.15 0.02 6.40
N ALA A 73 12.92 0.18 5.32
CA ALA A 73 12.40 0.10 3.95
C ALA A 73 11.79 -1.27 3.64
N GLU A 74 12.44 -2.36 4.06
CA GLU A 74 11.93 -3.72 3.87
C GLU A 74 10.62 -3.94 4.66
N ALA A 75 10.62 -3.55 5.94
CA ALA A 75 9.47 -3.72 6.81
C ALA A 75 8.27 -2.89 6.36
N PHE A 76 8.50 -1.64 5.95
CA PHE A 76 7.47 -0.77 5.38
C PHE A 76 6.92 -1.36 4.07
N ALA A 77 7.79 -1.83 3.17
CA ALA A 77 7.34 -2.47 1.93
C ALA A 77 6.54 -3.76 2.20
N ARG A 78 6.90 -4.54 3.21
CA ARG A 78 6.15 -5.72 3.63
C ARG A 78 4.79 -5.33 4.24
N ALA A 79 4.74 -4.32 5.10
CA ALA A 79 3.50 -3.80 5.67
C ALA A 79 2.55 -3.30 4.58
N GLN A 80 3.06 -2.54 3.60
CA GLN A 80 2.27 -2.09 2.44
C GLN A 80 1.73 -3.26 1.62
N ARG A 81 2.53 -4.31 1.39
CA ARG A 81 2.07 -5.52 0.69
C ARG A 81 1.02 -6.30 1.49
N ALA A 82 1.18 -6.40 2.80
CA ALA A 82 0.19 -7.05 3.68
C ALA A 82 -1.13 -6.27 3.71
N ARG A 83 -1.06 -4.95 3.51
CA ARG A 83 -2.21 -4.05 3.38
C ARG A 83 -2.77 -3.95 1.97
N VAL A 84 -2.38 -4.83 1.04
CA VAL A 84 -3.05 -4.94 -0.27
C VAL A 84 -4.54 -5.16 0.01
N HIS A 85 -5.28 -4.06 -0.09
CA HIS A 85 -6.73 -4.02 -0.04
C HIS A 85 -7.24 -5.08 -0.99
N ASP A 86 -8.25 -5.85 -0.55
CA ASP A 86 -8.89 -6.90 -1.33
C ASP A 86 -8.94 -6.50 -2.81
N VAL A 87 -7.97 -6.99 -3.56
CA VAL A 87 -7.89 -6.68 -4.98
C VAL A 87 -9.14 -7.27 -5.56
N LEU A 88 -9.91 -6.45 -6.26
CA LEU A 88 -11.14 -6.89 -6.88
C LEU A 88 -10.88 -8.24 -7.59
N PRO A 89 -11.63 -9.31 -7.26
CA PRO A 89 -11.38 -10.61 -7.86
C PRO A 89 -11.34 -10.52 -9.37
N PHE A 90 -10.44 -11.27 -10.01
CA PHE A 90 -10.17 -11.18 -11.45
C PHE A 90 -11.45 -11.13 -12.30
N GLU A 91 -12.43 -11.99 -12.02
CA GLU A 91 -13.71 -12.04 -12.74
C GLU A 91 -14.52 -10.74 -12.64
N ARG A 92 -14.48 -10.08 -11.47
CA ARG A 92 -15.15 -8.78 -11.29
C ARG A 92 -14.41 -7.65 -11.98
N PHE A 93 -13.07 -7.69 -11.98
CA PHE A 93 -12.25 -6.77 -12.77
C PHE A 93 -12.55 -6.91 -14.27
N VAL A 94 -12.54 -8.13 -14.80
CA VAL A 94 -12.85 -8.43 -16.21
C VAL A 94 -14.26 -7.94 -16.58
N THR A 95 -15.24 -8.17 -15.71
CA THR A 95 -16.62 -7.69 -15.90
C THR A 95 -16.66 -6.16 -16.03
N ALA A 96 -15.96 -5.45 -15.14
CA ALA A 96 -15.87 -3.99 -15.19
C ALA A 96 -15.13 -3.51 -16.46
N ALA A 97 -13.98 -4.11 -16.79
CA ALA A 97 -13.18 -3.75 -17.96
C ALA A 97 -13.95 -3.97 -19.28
N SER A 98 -14.68 -5.08 -19.40
CA SER A 98 -15.51 -5.38 -20.57
C SER A 98 -16.68 -4.40 -20.70
N ALA A 99 -17.34 -4.05 -19.59
CA ALA A 99 -18.42 -3.07 -19.57
C ALA A 99 -17.95 -1.66 -19.99
N LEU A 100 -16.76 -1.25 -19.56
CA LEU A 100 -16.14 0.02 -19.95
C LEU A 100 -15.74 0.02 -21.43
N ARG A 101 -15.12 -1.07 -21.91
CA ARG A 101 -14.73 -1.22 -23.33
C ARG A 101 -15.94 -1.10 -24.27
N ARG A 102 -17.12 -1.56 -23.86
CA ARG A 102 -18.36 -1.51 -24.67
C ARG A 102 -18.99 -0.10 -24.74
N GLY A 103 -18.26 0.94 -24.34
CA GLY A 103 -18.70 2.34 -24.43
C GLY A 103 -19.46 2.84 -23.20
N GLY A 104 -19.36 2.13 -22.08
CA GLY A 104 -19.91 2.60 -20.80
C GLY A 104 -19.13 3.79 -20.27
N ASP A 105 -19.83 4.84 -19.83
CA ASP A 105 -19.20 5.89 -19.03
C ASP A 105 -18.62 5.29 -17.74
N LEU A 106 -17.42 5.75 -17.36
CA LEU A 106 -16.65 5.20 -16.26
C LEU A 106 -17.40 5.28 -14.94
N ARG A 107 -17.94 6.45 -14.62
CA ARG A 107 -18.62 6.70 -13.34
C ARG A 107 -19.91 5.90 -13.22
N SER A 108 -20.71 5.87 -14.28
CA SER A 108 -21.98 5.12 -14.31
C SER A 108 -21.78 3.61 -14.26
N THR A 109 -20.75 3.09 -14.95
CA THR A 109 -20.42 1.66 -14.98
C THR A 109 -19.95 1.19 -13.62
N LEU A 110 -19.03 1.91 -13.00
CA LEU A 110 -18.53 1.58 -11.66
C LEU A 110 -19.64 1.62 -10.62
N ARG A 111 -20.50 2.65 -10.64
CA ARG A 111 -21.66 2.73 -9.75
C ARG A 111 -22.62 1.55 -9.93
N ARG A 112 -22.90 1.13 -11.18
CA ARG A 112 -23.77 -0.02 -11.45
C ARG A 112 -23.19 -1.33 -10.92
N LEU A 113 -21.87 -1.45 -10.89
CA LEU A 113 -21.17 -2.64 -10.42
C LEU A 113 -20.83 -2.58 -8.91
N ASP A 114 -21.27 -1.53 -8.21
CA ASP A 114 -20.93 -1.26 -6.82
C ASP A 114 -19.41 -1.22 -6.58
N LEU A 115 -18.70 -0.59 -7.52
CA LEU A 115 -17.25 -0.43 -7.48
C LEU A 115 -16.87 1.03 -7.28
N THR A 116 -15.79 1.25 -6.54
CA THR A 116 -15.11 2.55 -6.50
C THR A 116 -14.12 2.63 -7.66
N LEU A 117 -13.83 3.85 -8.11
CA LEU A 117 -12.78 4.10 -9.12
C LEU A 117 -11.43 3.57 -8.65
N ASP A 118 -11.14 3.79 -7.39
CA ASP A 118 -9.92 3.41 -6.73
C ASP A 118 -9.73 1.88 -6.63
N ALA A 119 -10.78 1.13 -6.30
CA ALA A 119 -10.74 -0.34 -6.33
C ALA A 119 -10.52 -0.88 -7.76
N TYR A 120 -11.14 -0.23 -8.76
CA TYR A 120 -10.94 -0.59 -10.17
C TYR A 120 -9.51 -0.31 -10.64
N LEU A 121 -8.93 0.85 -10.32
CA LEU A 121 -7.55 1.19 -10.70
C LEU A 121 -6.52 0.30 -10.00
N THR A 122 -6.73 0.00 -8.72
CA THR A 122 -5.89 -0.94 -7.95
C THR A 122 -5.93 -2.34 -8.59
N ALA A 123 -7.13 -2.82 -8.94
CA ALA A 123 -7.30 -4.08 -9.63
C ALA A 123 -6.69 -4.07 -11.04
N GLN A 124 -6.82 -2.98 -11.78
CA GLN A 124 -6.21 -2.83 -13.10
C GLN A 124 -4.69 -2.96 -13.02
N ALA A 125 -4.04 -2.23 -12.10
CA ALA A 125 -2.58 -2.30 -11.92
C ALA A 125 -2.14 -3.72 -11.53
N HIS A 126 -2.81 -4.33 -10.55
CA HIS A 126 -2.51 -5.67 -10.08
C HIS A 126 -2.66 -6.73 -11.19
N TRP A 127 -3.82 -6.80 -11.83
CA TRP A 127 -4.09 -7.83 -12.83
C TRP A 127 -3.31 -7.61 -14.12
N THR A 128 -2.98 -6.37 -14.49
CA THR A 128 -2.08 -6.10 -15.62
C THR A 128 -0.69 -6.66 -15.37
N ALA A 129 -0.10 -6.40 -14.19
CA ALA A 129 1.20 -6.98 -13.84
C ALA A 129 1.17 -8.51 -13.89
N ARG A 130 0.14 -9.13 -13.30
CA ARG A 130 -0.02 -10.59 -13.32
C ARG A 130 -0.20 -11.17 -14.73
N MET A 131 -0.94 -10.51 -15.61
CA MET A 131 -1.15 -10.97 -16.98
C MET A 131 0.12 -10.89 -17.83
N LEU A 132 1.06 -10.00 -17.51
CA LEU A 132 2.36 -9.96 -18.18
C LEU A 132 3.25 -11.16 -17.82
N GLU A 133 3.01 -11.78 -16.67
CA GLU A 133 3.76 -12.93 -16.16
C GLU A 133 3.06 -14.27 -16.45
N ASP A 134 1.76 -14.26 -16.79
CA ASP A 134 0.90 -15.44 -16.96
C ASP A 134 0.07 -15.35 -18.24
N ASP A 135 0.55 -16.02 -19.30
CA ASP A 135 -0.11 -16.09 -20.61
C ASP A 135 -1.53 -16.69 -20.56
N ALA A 136 -1.78 -17.63 -19.65
CA ALA A 136 -3.10 -18.24 -19.51
C ALA A 136 -4.11 -17.25 -18.91
N LEU A 137 -3.66 -16.42 -17.97
CA LEU A 137 -4.45 -15.33 -17.41
C LEU A 137 -4.74 -14.25 -18.46
N PHE A 138 -3.74 -13.91 -19.27
CA PHE A 138 -3.91 -12.97 -20.40
C PHE A 138 -4.93 -13.48 -21.43
N ALA A 139 -4.84 -14.76 -21.82
CA ALA A 139 -5.80 -15.37 -22.76
C ALA A 139 -7.24 -15.35 -22.26
N ARG A 140 -7.46 -15.55 -20.95
CA ARG A 140 -8.80 -15.42 -20.32
C ARG A 140 -9.34 -14.00 -20.41
N PHE A 141 -8.49 -13.00 -20.14
CA PHE A 141 -8.86 -11.60 -20.28
C PHE A 141 -9.21 -11.25 -21.74
N GLU A 142 -8.36 -11.63 -22.70
CA GLU A 142 -8.63 -11.41 -24.12
C GLU A 142 -9.96 -12.02 -24.57
N HIS A 143 -10.24 -13.25 -24.14
CA HIS A 143 -11.50 -13.93 -24.47
C HIS A 143 -12.72 -13.15 -23.96
N ALA A 144 -12.68 -12.67 -22.71
CA ALA A 144 -13.78 -11.92 -22.11
C ALA A 144 -13.94 -10.49 -22.69
N MET A 145 -12.88 -9.97 -23.31
CA MET A 145 -12.90 -8.66 -23.94
C MET A 145 -13.45 -8.69 -25.37
N ARG A 146 -13.36 -9.82 -26.09
CA ARG A 146 -13.96 -9.96 -27.43
C ARG A 146 -15.46 -9.67 -27.45
#